data_AF-A0A2J7ZTQ0-F1
#
_entry.id   AF-A0A2J7ZTQ0-F1
#
_cell.length_a   1.000
_cell.length_b   1.000
_cell.length_c   1.000
_cell.angle_alpha   90.00
_cell.angle_beta   90.00
_cell.angle_gamma   90.00
#
_symmetry.space_group_name_H-M   'P 1'
#
loop_
_entity.id
_entity.type
_entity.pdbx_description
1 polymer ?
#
loop_
_entity_poly.entity_id
_entity_poly.type
_entity_poly.pdbx_seq_one_letter_code
_entity_poly.pdbx_strand_id
1 'polypeptide(L)'
;MAATDGAAVINPARLSGSKRPMAPRIGTHSGTFHCDEALGCWLLKQTAQFRDADIVRTRDPELLKELDIIIDVGGVHPSGKIMLLKDYCPWKDHLYDLEKEGGFVGELLFCVYQDDRDKSYRVQAVSVGPGSFENRRSLPAAWRGVRDDSLAELAGIPGCVFVHAGGFIGGNKTEEGALEMAKRALEMD
;
A
#
# COMPACT_ATOMS: atom_id res chain seq x y z
N MET A 1 16.12 -11.91 5.57
CA MET A 1 15.03 -11.78 6.55
C MET A 1 13.78 -11.40 5.79
N ALA A 2 12.67 -12.11 6.00
CA ALA A 2 11.45 -11.91 5.21
C ALA A 2 10.79 -10.57 5.58
N ALA A 3 10.35 -9.82 4.58
CA ALA A 3 9.49 -8.66 4.79
C ALA A 3 8.11 -9.17 5.22
N THR A 4 7.49 -8.50 6.19
CA THR A 4 6.12 -8.79 6.62
C THR A 4 5.23 -7.63 6.23
N ASP A 5 4.20 -7.96 5.46
CA ASP A 5 3.33 -7.00 4.78
C ASP A 5 2.68 -6.01 5.73
N GLY A 6 2.25 -4.90 5.14
CA GLY A 6 1.08 -4.24 5.67
C GLY A 6 0.42 -3.33 4.66
N ALA A 7 -0.87 -3.18 4.91
CA ALA A 7 -1.80 -2.20 4.39
C ALA A 7 -3.00 -2.31 5.36
N ALA A 8 -4.05 -1.51 5.21
CA ALA A 8 -5.34 -1.98 5.71
C ALA A 8 -5.80 -3.18 4.86
N VAL A 9 -5.55 -4.40 5.32
CA VAL A 9 -5.94 -5.63 4.62
C VAL A 9 -7.38 -5.96 4.99
N ILE A 10 -8.32 -5.68 4.10
CA ILE A 10 -9.68 -6.23 4.18
C ILE A 10 -9.63 -7.65 3.64
N ASN A 11 -10.17 -8.64 4.37
CA ASN A 11 -10.20 -10.03 3.93
C ASN A 11 -11.54 -10.35 3.20
N PRO A 12 -11.62 -10.33 1.85
CA PRO A 12 -12.90 -10.36 1.14
C PRO A 12 -13.59 -11.72 1.27
N ALA A 13 -12.81 -12.80 1.39
CA ALA A 13 -13.29 -14.16 1.55
C ALA A 13 -14.08 -14.38 2.87
N ARG A 14 -13.93 -13.48 3.87
CA ARG A 14 -14.72 -13.50 5.11
C ARG A 14 -15.93 -12.55 5.08
N LEU A 15 -16.08 -11.73 4.03
CA LEU A 15 -17.22 -10.82 3.88
C LEU A 15 -18.41 -11.43 3.13
N SER A 16 -18.18 -12.42 2.26
CA SER A 16 -19.23 -13.05 1.44
C SER A 16 -19.94 -14.25 2.10
N GLY A 17 -19.71 -14.50 3.39
CA GLY A 17 -20.23 -15.67 4.11
C GLY A 17 -21.49 -15.39 4.94
N SER A 18 -22.63 -15.96 4.50
CA SER A 18 -23.81 -16.10 5.36
C SER A 18 -23.50 -17.01 6.56
N LYS A 19 -23.64 -16.48 7.78
CA LYS A 19 -23.27 -17.06 9.10
C LYS A 19 -21.76 -17.06 9.40
N ARG A 20 -21.28 -16.00 10.07
CA ARG A 20 -20.05 -16.06 10.89
C ARG A 20 -20.38 -16.52 12.32
N PRO A 21 -19.60 -17.44 12.93
CA PRO A 21 -19.80 -17.89 14.32
C PRO A 21 -19.15 -16.99 15.38
N MET A 22 -18.36 -15.98 15.00
CA MET A 22 -17.71 -15.02 15.90
C MET A 22 -17.77 -13.59 15.33
N ALA A 23 -17.57 -12.61 16.20
CA ALA A 23 -17.50 -11.20 15.83
C ALA A 23 -16.31 -10.90 14.89
N PRO A 24 -16.39 -9.85 14.05
CA PRO A 24 -15.26 -9.38 13.26
C PRO A 24 -14.11 -8.89 14.15
N ARG A 25 -12.87 -8.88 13.64
CA ARG A 25 -11.69 -8.44 14.41
C ARG A 25 -10.94 -7.31 13.70
N ILE A 26 -10.70 -6.21 14.41
CA ILE A 26 -9.93 -5.03 13.96
C ILE A 26 -8.54 -5.11 14.60
N GLY A 27 -7.48 -5.18 13.79
CA GLY A 27 -6.10 -5.07 14.27
C GLY A 27 -5.64 -3.63 14.39
N THR A 28 -4.90 -3.31 15.46
CA THR A 28 -4.11 -2.07 15.57
C THR A 28 -2.82 -2.31 16.34
N HIS A 29 -1.89 -1.36 16.42
CA HIS A 29 -0.59 -1.64 17.02
C HIS A 29 -0.68 -1.81 18.54
N SER A 30 0.29 -2.54 19.10
CA SER A 30 0.48 -2.67 20.55
C SER A 30 1.37 -1.57 21.15
N GLY A 31 1.55 -0.45 20.44
CA GLY A 31 2.32 0.70 20.90
C GLY A 31 1.55 1.63 21.83
N THR A 32 2.12 2.81 22.06
CA THR A 32 1.47 3.95 22.72
C THR A 32 0.17 4.30 22.00
N PHE A 33 -0.92 4.59 22.73
CA PHE A 33 -2.17 5.01 22.10
C PHE A 33 -1.99 6.30 21.30
N HIS A 34 -2.24 6.24 20.00
CA HIS A 34 -2.33 7.42 19.14
C HIS A 34 -3.81 7.77 18.86
N CYS A 35 -4.10 9.03 18.56
CA CYS A 35 -5.49 9.49 18.39
C CYS A 35 -6.14 8.97 17.10
N ASP A 36 -5.35 8.76 16.06
CA ASP A 36 -5.74 8.23 14.75
C ASP A 36 -6.14 6.75 14.81
N GLU A 37 -5.39 5.87 15.48
CA GLU A 37 -5.81 4.46 15.66
C GLU A 37 -7.09 4.33 16.49
N ALA A 38 -7.25 5.17 17.53
CA ALA A 38 -8.44 5.18 18.37
C ALA A 38 -9.66 5.68 17.58
N LEU A 39 -9.49 6.74 16.79
CA LEU A 39 -10.52 7.29 15.91
C LEU A 39 -10.88 6.30 14.79
N GLY A 40 -9.90 5.66 14.16
CA GLY A 40 -10.10 4.64 13.13
C GLY A 40 -10.87 3.43 13.65
N CYS A 41 -10.50 2.91 14.82
CA CYS A 41 -11.28 1.89 15.53
C CYS A 41 -12.73 2.35 15.77
N TRP A 42 -12.93 3.56 16.30
CA TRP A 42 -14.26 4.08 16.61
C TRP A 42 -15.14 4.26 15.37
N LEU A 43 -14.59 4.79 14.28
CA LEU A 43 -15.27 4.98 13.00
C LEU A 43 -15.67 3.64 12.38
N LEU A 44 -14.78 2.65 12.38
CA LEU A 44 -15.10 1.29 11.93
C LEU A 44 -16.27 0.70 12.73
N LYS A 45 -16.29 0.88 14.06
CA LYS A 45 -17.39 0.43 14.92
C LYS A 45 -18.70 1.24 14.76
N GLN A 46 -18.73 2.31 13.97
CA GLN A 46 -20.00 2.93 13.53
C GLN A 46 -20.63 2.19 12.33
N THR A 47 -19.83 1.47 11.55
CA THR A 47 -20.33 0.71 10.38
C THR A 47 -21.15 -0.50 10.80
N ALA A 48 -22.13 -0.90 9.98
CA ALA A 48 -22.90 -2.12 10.23
C ALA A 48 -22.04 -3.40 10.18
N GLN A 49 -20.90 -3.36 9.46
CA GLN A 49 -20.02 -4.50 9.24
C GLN A 49 -19.07 -4.78 10.42
N PHE A 50 -18.65 -3.74 11.15
CA PHE A 50 -17.69 -3.85 12.25
C PHE A 50 -18.21 -3.33 13.60
N ARG A 51 -19.52 -3.05 13.73
CA ARG A 51 -20.15 -2.54 14.96
C ARG A 51 -19.74 -3.28 16.22
N ASP A 52 -19.84 -4.60 16.16
CA ASP A 52 -19.59 -5.50 17.29
C ASP A 52 -18.16 -6.06 17.28
N ALA A 53 -17.24 -5.47 16.52
CA ALA A 53 -15.91 -6.02 16.31
C ALA A 53 -14.98 -5.92 17.53
N ASP A 54 -14.18 -6.96 17.74
CA ASP A 54 -13.12 -7.00 18.75
C ASP A 54 -11.89 -6.24 18.27
N ILE A 55 -11.28 -5.42 19.14
CA ILE A 55 -10.04 -4.70 18.85
C ILE A 55 -8.85 -5.52 19.36
N VAL A 56 -7.94 -5.86 18.45
CA VAL A 56 -6.75 -6.68 18.70
C VAL A 56 -5.51 -5.79 18.59
N ARG A 57 -4.93 -5.39 19.73
CA ARG A 57 -3.66 -4.63 19.77
C ARG A 57 -2.48 -5.58 19.63
N THR A 58 -1.78 -5.57 18.50
CA THR A 58 -0.62 -6.42 18.23
C THR A 58 0.34 -5.82 17.20
N ARG A 59 1.59 -6.29 17.19
CA ARG A 59 2.55 -6.10 16.09
C ARG A 59 3.01 -7.44 15.50
N ASP A 60 2.41 -8.55 15.92
CA ASP A 60 2.71 -9.89 15.43
C ASP A 60 2.15 -10.06 14.00
N PRO A 61 3.01 -10.20 12.97
CA PRO A 61 2.58 -10.27 11.58
C PRO A 61 1.77 -11.55 11.27
N GLU A 62 1.95 -12.64 12.01
CA GLU A 62 1.13 -13.84 11.80
C GLU A 62 -0.28 -13.64 12.36
N LEU A 63 -0.41 -13.01 13.54
CA LEU A 63 -1.71 -12.66 14.10
C LEU A 63 -2.44 -11.61 13.24
N LEU A 64 -1.73 -10.63 12.66
CA LEU A 64 -2.31 -9.60 11.79
C LEU A 64 -2.95 -10.18 10.52
N LYS A 65 -2.38 -11.24 9.94
CA LYS A 65 -2.95 -11.94 8.76
C LYS A 65 -4.30 -12.61 9.04
N GLU A 66 -4.62 -12.89 10.29
CA GLU A 66 -5.87 -13.56 10.68
C GLU A 66 -7.06 -12.61 10.90
N LEU A 67 -6.83 -11.29 10.91
CA LEU A 67 -7.83 -10.27 11.25
C LEU A 67 -8.67 -9.87 10.02
N ASP A 68 -9.87 -9.33 10.25
CA ASP A 68 -10.79 -8.94 9.17
C ASP A 68 -10.44 -7.59 8.53
N ILE A 69 -9.85 -6.71 9.32
CA ILE A 69 -9.27 -5.43 8.92
C ILE A 69 -8.14 -5.07 9.90
N ILE A 70 -7.11 -4.36 9.43
CA ILE A 70 -6.03 -3.83 10.27
C ILE A 70 -5.83 -2.33 10.00
N ILE A 71 -5.49 -1.55 11.02
CA ILE A 71 -5.23 -0.10 10.96
C ILE A 71 -3.96 0.23 11.76
N ASP A 72 -3.21 1.26 11.40
CA ASP A 72 -1.97 1.68 12.12
C ASP A 72 -0.91 0.57 12.38
N VAL A 73 -1.01 -0.54 11.64
CA VAL A 73 -0.01 -1.64 11.51
C VAL A 73 0.23 -1.98 10.05
N GLY A 74 -0.36 -1.19 9.15
CA GLY A 74 -0.50 -1.46 7.72
C GLY A 74 0.61 -0.87 6.88
N GLY A 75 1.84 -1.32 7.13
CA GLY A 75 2.95 -1.45 6.16
C GLY A 75 3.04 -0.45 5.00
N VAL A 76 3.26 0.81 5.34
CA VAL A 76 4.30 1.53 4.59
C VAL A 76 5.58 0.69 4.70
N HIS A 77 6.27 0.41 3.59
CA HIS A 77 7.54 -0.32 3.55
C HIS A 77 8.48 0.23 4.64
N PRO A 78 9.34 -0.59 5.30
CA PRO A 78 10.11 -0.17 6.48
C PRO A 78 10.94 1.12 6.36
N SER A 79 11.17 1.61 5.13
CA SER A 79 11.79 2.92 4.85
C SER A 79 10.88 4.15 5.09
N GLY A 80 9.57 3.98 5.23
CA GLY A 80 8.58 5.08 5.22
C GLY A 80 8.16 5.57 3.83
N LYS A 81 8.79 5.08 2.75
CA LYS A 81 8.75 5.74 1.42
C LYS A 81 7.87 5.06 0.36
N ILE A 82 7.34 3.87 0.64
CA ILE A 82 6.49 3.11 -0.29
C ILE A 82 5.24 2.65 0.46
N MET A 83 4.06 3.00 -0.04
CA MET A 83 2.75 2.56 0.48
C MET A 83 2.22 1.41 -0.37
N LEU A 84 1.64 0.39 0.25
CA LEU A 84 0.92 -0.68 -0.44
C LEU A 84 -0.58 -0.53 -0.20
N LEU A 85 -1.38 -0.56 -1.27
CA LEU A 85 -2.84 -0.64 -1.22
C LEU A 85 -3.27 -1.94 -1.91
N LYS A 86 -3.89 -2.87 -1.17
CA LYS A 86 -4.33 -4.15 -1.75
C LYS A 86 -5.51 -3.95 -2.70
N ASP A 87 -6.46 -3.11 -2.31
CA ASP A 87 -7.56 -2.62 -3.15
C ASP A 87 -7.27 -1.17 -3.56
N TYR A 88 -7.45 -0.84 -4.84
CA TYR A 88 -7.20 0.53 -5.32
C TYR A 88 -8.29 1.51 -4.83
N CYS A 89 -7.87 2.63 -4.26
CA CYS A 89 -8.73 3.78 -3.96
C CYS A 89 -8.05 5.09 -4.41
N PRO A 90 -8.81 6.18 -4.61
CA PRO A 90 -8.21 7.52 -4.77
C PRO A 90 -7.49 7.95 -3.48
N TRP A 91 -6.15 8.01 -3.53
CA TRP A 91 -5.31 8.28 -2.35
C TRP A 91 -4.56 9.62 -2.39
N LYS A 92 -4.36 10.22 -3.57
CA LYS A 92 -3.43 11.36 -3.76
C LYS A 92 -3.83 12.62 -3.00
N ASP A 93 -5.08 13.06 -3.12
CA ASP A 93 -5.50 14.32 -2.51
C ASP A 93 -5.46 14.22 -0.98
N HIS A 94 -5.96 13.11 -0.42
CA HIS A 94 -5.88 12.80 1.01
C HIS A 94 -4.44 12.71 1.54
N LEU A 95 -3.50 12.16 0.76
CA LEU A 95 -2.09 12.15 1.14
C LEU A 95 -1.55 13.57 1.33
N TYR A 96 -1.83 14.49 0.40
CA TYR A 96 -1.31 15.85 0.48
C TYR A 96 -1.89 16.65 1.65
N ASP A 97 -3.16 16.43 2.00
CA ASP A 97 -3.77 17.02 3.19
C ASP A 97 -3.14 16.46 4.48
N LEU A 98 -3.05 15.12 4.60
CA LEU A 98 -2.46 14.44 5.77
C LEU A 98 -0.99 14.81 5.99
N GLU A 99 -0.19 14.84 4.93
CA GLU A 99 1.22 15.23 4.98
C GLU A 99 1.41 16.66 5.49
N LYS A 100 0.53 17.57 5.09
CA LYS A 100 0.54 18.98 5.51
C LYS A 100 0.09 19.14 6.95
N GLU A 101 -0.92 18.39 7.39
CA GLU A 101 -1.43 18.42 8.77
C GLU A 101 -0.45 17.78 9.76
N GLY A 102 0.17 16.65 9.40
CA GLY A 102 1.12 15.94 10.25
C GLY A 102 2.59 16.36 10.10
N GLY A 103 2.92 17.23 9.14
CA GLY A 103 4.27 17.77 8.98
C GLY A 103 5.29 16.82 8.35
N PHE A 104 4.86 15.87 7.51
CA PHE A 104 5.70 14.85 6.86
C PHE A 104 5.68 14.94 5.32
N VAL A 105 5.49 16.15 4.78
CA VAL A 105 5.44 16.43 3.34
C VAL A 105 6.69 15.91 2.62
N GLY A 106 6.47 15.09 1.60
CA GLY A 106 7.53 14.59 0.72
C GLY A 106 8.09 13.21 1.07
N GLU A 107 7.78 12.65 2.25
CA GLU A 107 8.35 11.36 2.68
C GLU A 107 7.86 10.17 1.83
N LEU A 108 6.58 10.15 1.44
CA LEU A 108 6.08 9.11 0.55
C LEU A 108 6.50 9.37 -0.90
N LEU A 109 7.13 8.37 -1.52
CA LEU A 109 7.66 8.46 -2.90
C LEU A 109 6.90 7.58 -3.89
N PHE A 110 6.45 6.40 -3.46
CA PHE A 110 5.71 5.46 -4.32
C PHE A 110 4.47 4.89 -3.63
N CYS A 111 3.42 4.62 -4.43
CA CYS A 111 2.30 3.78 -4.06
C CYS A 111 2.27 2.54 -4.96
N VAL A 112 2.14 1.36 -4.36
CA VAL A 112 1.94 0.09 -5.06
C VAL A 112 0.50 -0.36 -4.86
N TYR A 113 -0.18 -0.81 -5.92
CA TYR A 113 -1.56 -1.27 -5.84
C TYR A 113 -1.93 -2.24 -6.97
N GLN A 114 -2.96 -3.08 -6.79
CA GLN A 114 -3.49 -3.92 -7.88
C GLN A 114 -4.41 -3.12 -8.81
N ASP A 115 -4.25 -3.29 -10.13
CA ASP A 115 -5.16 -2.76 -11.15
C ASP A 115 -6.30 -3.76 -11.40
N ASP A 116 -7.53 -3.38 -11.05
CA ASP A 116 -8.68 -4.29 -11.15
C ASP A 116 -8.99 -4.79 -12.56
N ARG A 117 -8.52 -4.10 -13.60
CA ARG A 117 -8.84 -4.40 -15.00
C ARG A 117 -8.08 -5.59 -15.56
N ASP A 118 -6.83 -5.76 -15.16
CA ASP A 118 -5.93 -6.82 -15.66
C ASP A 118 -5.27 -7.64 -14.54
N LYS A 119 -5.57 -7.31 -13.27
CA LYS A 119 -5.04 -7.93 -12.03
C LYS A 119 -3.52 -7.90 -11.89
N SER A 120 -2.85 -7.14 -12.74
CA SER A 120 -1.44 -6.78 -12.54
C SER A 120 -1.31 -5.65 -11.52
N TYR A 121 -0.10 -5.47 -11.00
CA TYR A 121 0.21 -4.47 -9.99
C TYR A 121 0.85 -3.25 -10.65
N ARG A 122 0.58 -2.08 -10.09
CA ARG A 122 1.13 -0.79 -10.48
C ARG A 122 2.10 -0.29 -9.44
N VAL A 123 3.15 0.38 -9.90
CA VAL A 123 4.03 1.22 -9.07
C VAL A 123 3.83 2.64 -9.56
N GLN A 124 3.21 3.49 -8.76
CA GLN A 124 2.91 4.87 -9.11
C GLN A 124 3.72 5.84 -8.25
N ALA A 125 4.39 6.80 -8.89
CA ALA A 125 5.10 7.86 -8.21
C ALA A 125 4.13 8.89 -7.60
N VAL A 126 4.52 9.42 -6.44
CA VAL A 126 3.88 10.59 -5.82
C VAL A 126 4.43 11.85 -6.47
N SER A 127 3.56 12.79 -6.83
CA SER A 127 3.99 14.08 -7.41
C SER A 127 4.43 15.05 -6.32
N VAL A 128 5.23 16.06 -6.67
CA VAL A 128 5.72 17.08 -5.71
C VAL A 128 4.57 17.88 -5.05
N GLY A 129 3.39 17.87 -5.67
CA GLY A 129 2.14 18.36 -5.07
C GLY A 129 0.91 18.01 -5.92
N PRO A 130 -0.28 18.49 -5.50
CA PRO A 130 -1.53 18.34 -6.26
C PRO A 130 -1.40 18.87 -7.69
N GLY A 131 -1.88 18.11 -8.67
CA GLY A 131 -1.87 18.49 -10.08
C GLY A 131 -0.50 18.62 -10.76
N SER A 132 0.62 18.39 -10.06
CA SER A 132 1.95 18.48 -10.67
C SER A 132 2.29 17.26 -11.54
N PHE A 133 2.99 17.51 -12.65
CA PHE A 133 3.57 16.49 -13.52
C PHE A 133 4.97 16.04 -13.07
N GLU A 134 5.56 16.73 -12.09
CA GLU A 134 6.86 16.39 -11.52
C GLU A 134 6.71 15.38 -10.38
N ASN A 135 7.45 14.27 -10.47
CA ASN A 135 7.47 13.23 -9.44
C ASN A 135 8.50 13.57 -8.36
N ARG A 136 8.20 13.30 -7.08
CA ARG A 136 9.19 13.38 -5.99
C ARG A 136 10.36 12.43 -6.23
N ARG A 137 10.04 11.25 -6.75
CA ARG A 137 11.00 10.32 -7.35
C ARG A 137 10.34 9.61 -8.52
N SER A 138 11.00 9.60 -9.66
CA SER A 138 10.56 8.84 -10.84
C SER A 138 11.09 7.41 -10.76
N LEU A 139 10.48 6.48 -11.48
CA LEU A 139 11.09 5.19 -11.77
C LEU A 139 12.41 5.38 -12.55
N PRO A 140 13.41 4.48 -12.40
CA PRO A 140 14.78 4.68 -12.90
C PRO A 140 14.84 5.02 -14.38
N ALA A 141 15.75 5.92 -14.76
CA ALA A 141 15.83 6.44 -16.13
C ALA A 141 15.99 5.32 -17.18
N ALA A 142 16.78 4.29 -16.87
CA ALA A 142 17.01 3.14 -17.73
C ALA A 142 15.74 2.35 -18.09
N TRP A 143 14.74 2.31 -17.20
CA TRP A 143 13.52 1.52 -17.41
C TRP A 143 12.46 2.25 -18.25
N ARG A 144 12.56 3.58 -18.37
CA ARG A 144 11.49 4.43 -18.93
C ARG A 144 11.24 4.11 -20.41
N GLY A 145 10.01 3.73 -20.74
CA GLY A 145 9.61 3.32 -22.10
C GLY A 145 9.89 1.85 -22.43
N VAL A 146 10.58 1.11 -21.56
CA VAL A 146 10.85 -0.33 -21.73
C VAL A 146 9.65 -1.14 -21.21
N ARG A 147 9.43 -2.32 -21.81
CA ARG A 147 8.26 -3.18 -21.57
C ARG A 147 8.63 -4.65 -21.50
N ASP A 148 7.72 -5.43 -20.91
CA ASP A 148 7.67 -6.89 -20.94
C ASP A 148 9.03 -7.55 -20.65
N ASP A 149 9.45 -8.56 -21.40
CA ASP A 149 10.65 -9.35 -21.11
C ASP A 149 11.95 -8.51 -21.15
N SER A 150 12.03 -7.51 -22.03
CA SER A 150 13.18 -6.59 -22.08
C SER A 150 13.29 -5.73 -20.81
N LEU A 151 12.17 -5.35 -20.20
CA LEU A 151 12.18 -4.68 -18.91
C LEU A 151 12.50 -5.65 -17.77
N ALA A 152 12.02 -6.90 -17.85
CA ALA A 152 12.29 -7.92 -16.85
C ALA A 152 13.79 -8.28 -16.78
N GLU A 153 14.44 -8.43 -17.94
CA GLU A 153 15.88 -8.63 -18.08
C GLU A 153 16.66 -7.40 -17.58
N LEU A 154 16.33 -6.20 -18.07
CA LEU A 154 17.03 -4.95 -17.72
C LEU A 154 16.93 -4.61 -16.22
N ALA A 155 15.77 -4.85 -15.60
CA ALA A 155 15.59 -4.64 -14.17
C ALA A 155 16.16 -5.80 -13.34
N GLY A 156 16.32 -6.99 -13.91
CA GLY A 156 16.54 -8.23 -13.15
C GLY A 156 15.37 -8.52 -12.20
N ILE A 157 14.14 -8.25 -12.65
CA ILE A 157 12.89 -8.44 -11.89
C ILE A 157 11.90 -9.18 -12.80
N PRO A 158 11.48 -10.42 -12.46
CA PRO A 158 10.55 -11.17 -13.29
C PRO A 158 9.16 -10.51 -13.31
N GLY A 159 8.40 -10.77 -14.37
CA GLY A 159 6.99 -10.37 -14.45
C GLY A 159 6.73 -8.89 -14.75
N CYS A 160 7.76 -8.07 -15.02
CA CYS A 160 7.60 -6.69 -15.47
C CYS A 160 6.68 -6.59 -16.70
N VAL A 161 5.88 -5.52 -16.76
CA VAL A 161 4.93 -5.24 -17.86
C VAL A 161 5.35 -3.98 -18.60
N PHE A 162 5.59 -2.87 -17.89
CA PHE A 162 6.07 -1.62 -18.49
C PHE A 162 6.58 -0.62 -17.45
N VAL A 163 7.33 0.39 -17.90
CA VAL A 163 7.47 1.69 -17.22
C VAL A 163 7.18 2.80 -18.23
N HIS A 164 6.35 3.77 -17.84
CA HIS A 164 6.02 4.92 -18.70
C HIS A 164 7.26 5.79 -18.97
N ALA A 165 7.34 6.41 -20.15
CA ALA A 165 8.49 7.24 -20.56
C ALA A 165 8.79 8.40 -19.58
N GLY A 166 7.74 8.97 -18.96
CA GLY A 166 7.85 9.98 -17.91
C GLY A 166 8.13 9.45 -16.50
N GLY A 167 8.38 8.14 -16.32
CA GLY A 167 8.76 7.53 -15.04
C GLY A 167 7.71 7.53 -13.92
N PHE A 168 6.53 8.12 -14.13
CA PHE A 168 5.50 8.30 -13.08
C PHE A 168 4.70 7.03 -12.75
N ILE A 169 4.72 6.02 -13.63
CA ILE A 169 4.04 4.74 -13.40
C ILE A 169 4.77 3.59 -14.10
N GLY A 170 4.76 2.43 -13.47
CA GLY A 170 5.14 1.15 -14.07
C GLY A 170 4.22 0.05 -13.58
N GLY A 171 4.46 -1.18 -14.05
CA GLY A 171 3.67 -2.34 -13.62
C GLY A 171 4.40 -3.68 -13.72
N ASN A 172 3.95 -4.60 -12.88
CA ASN A 172 4.43 -5.97 -12.78
C ASN A 172 3.23 -6.94 -12.64
N LYS A 173 3.38 -8.20 -13.03
CA LYS A 173 2.36 -9.25 -12.88
C LYS A 173 2.11 -9.66 -11.42
N THR A 174 3.05 -9.42 -10.49
CA THR A 174 2.90 -9.79 -9.07
C THR A 174 3.13 -8.61 -8.11
N GLU A 175 2.62 -8.73 -6.88
CA GLU A 175 2.77 -7.74 -5.81
C GLU A 175 4.24 -7.58 -5.42
N GLU A 176 4.95 -8.71 -5.27
CA GLU A 176 6.35 -8.77 -4.88
C GLU A 176 7.25 -8.14 -5.96
N GLY A 177 6.95 -8.39 -7.23
CA GLY A 177 7.67 -7.78 -8.36
C GLY A 177 7.45 -6.27 -8.45
N ALA A 178 6.23 -5.78 -8.18
CA ALA A 178 5.96 -4.35 -8.11
C ALA A 178 6.62 -3.68 -6.89
N LEU A 179 6.60 -4.33 -5.72
CA LEU A 179 7.32 -3.88 -4.53
C LEU A 179 8.84 -3.85 -4.77
N GLU A 180 9.41 -4.84 -5.46
CA GLU A 180 10.83 -4.86 -5.81
C GLU A 180 11.20 -3.73 -6.80
N MET A 181 10.36 -3.47 -7.81
CA MET A 181 10.53 -2.31 -8.69
C MET A 181 10.54 -0.99 -7.89
N ALA A 182 9.63 -0.84 -6.92
CA ALA A 182 9.57 0.35 -6.06
C ALA A 182 10.80 0.47 -5.14
N LYS A 183 11.29 -0.63 -4.55
CA LYS A 183 12.50 -0.65 -3.72
C LYS A 183 13.75 -0.24 -4.50
N ARG A 184 14.00 -0.87 -5.64
CA ARG A 184 15.14 -0.55 -6.50
C ARG A 184 15.07 0.89 -7.02
N ALA A 185 13.87 1.41 -7.26
CA ALA A 185 13.67 2.81 -7.58
C ALA A 185 14.02 3.78 -6.43
N LEU A 186 14.18 3.33 -5.17
CA LEU A 186 14.74 4.15 -4.08
C LEU A 186 16.27 4.22 -4.09
N GLU A 187 16.93 3.30 -4.80
CA GLU A 187 18.39 3.11 -4.83
C GLU A 187 19.01 3.58 -6.16
N MET A 188 18.23 3.56 -7.24
CA MET A 188 18.63 3.92 -8.61
C MET A 188 18.10 5.30 -9.04
N ASP A 189 18.79 5.95 -9.99
CA ASP A 189 18.48 7.29 -10.53
C ASP A 189 17.60 7.27 -11.83
#